data_AF-A0A3M6VQG5-F1
#
_entry.id   AF-A0A3M6VQG5-F1
#
_cell.length_a   1.000
_cell.length_b   1.000
_cell.length_c   1.000
_cell.angle_alpha   90.00
_cell.angle_beta   90.00
_cell.angle_gamma   90.00
#
_symmetry.space_group_name_H-M   'P 1'
#
loop_
_entity.id
_entity.type
_entity.pdbx_description
1 polymer ?
#
loop_
_entity_poly.entity_id
_entity_poly.type
_entity_poly.pdbx_seq_one_letter_code
_entity_poly.pdbx_strand_id
1 'polypeptide(L)'
;MSRHSKNATATTHFTYREREAAGHGTIKRRFGRDSQLSFGVCCLCLASTNSRSPLVSPDGFVYCKECIYANLLAQKRTIQDNVTAYERFIESQERKKQDKTLQTERETLQMAMGMAEGVGAGQKPDKALLAMQKLKEKVDRATDDEKREAMKKTSFWIPDCAPTQENKLDKPDTMTRDPMSLEPMKLKHLMPVKFDWNTSAPDGKPKVLCAVTKKEISHHHAVLLRPSGQVILATCLKDMVLPTMTCPVTGLKLRKKDIVHLQAGGTGFSAHSTVEAKKYRPTMT
;
A
#
# COMPACT_ATOMS: atom_id res chain seq x y z
N MET A 1 -47.61 39.42 -16.49
CA MET A 1 -46.22 38.94 -16.68
C MET A 1 -45.87 38.03 -15.52
N SER A 2 -45.98 36.72 -15.69
CA SER A 2 -45.52 35.77 -14.67
C SER A 2 -43.99 35.89 -14.56
N ARG A 3 -43.48 36.35 -13.42
CA ARG A 3 -42.04 36.45 -13.19
C ARG A 3 -41.40 35.09 -13.46
N HIS A 4 -40.37 35.05 -14.30
CA HIS A 4 -39.52 33.90 -14.61
C HIS A 4 -38.66 33.46 -13.40
N SER A 5 -39.18 33.58 -12.17
CA SER A 5 -38.46 33.38 -10.91
C SER A 5 -38.24 31.90 -10.56
N LYS A 6 -38.36 31.00 -11.53
CA LYS A 6 -38.21 29.54 -11.37
C LYS A 6 -37.19 28.95 -12.35
N ASN A 7 -36.38 29.79 -13.00
CA ASN A 7 -35.27 29.31 -13.79
C ASN A 7 -34.14 28.91 -12.83
N ALA A 8 -33.50 27.76 -13.10
CA ALA A 8 -32.33 27.34 -12.34
C ALA A 8 -31.28 28.47 -12.38
N THR A 9 -30.63 28.76 -11.24
CA THR A 9 -29.60 29.80 -11.06
C THR A 9 -30.07 31.26 -10.99
N ALA A 10 -31.37 31.54 -10.94
CA ALA A 10 -31.86 32.92 -10.83
C ALA A 10 -31.65 33.56 -9.44
N THR A 11 -31.36 32.76 -8.41
CA THR A 11 -31.08 33.21 -7.04
C THR A 11 -29.58 33.21 -6.74
N THR A 12 -29.13 34.14 -5.90
CA THR A 12 -27.72 34.26 -5.45
C THR A 12 -27.25 33.08 -4.61
N HIS A 13 -28.18 32.27 -4.11
CA HIS A 13 -27.91 31.02 -3.43
C HIS A 13 -28.50 29.86 -4.23
N PHE A 14 -27.75 28.76 -4.29
CA PHE A 14 -28.29 27.51 -4.82
C PHE A 14 -29.34 26.95 -3.86
N THR A 15 -30.52 26.68 -4.41
CA THR A 15 -31.56 25.89 -3.75
C THR A 15 -31.08 24.46 -3.53
N TYR A 16 -31.75 23.71 -2.64
CA TYR A 16 -31.38 22.33 -2.34
C TYR A 16 -31.28 21.46 -3.61
N ARG A 17 -32.26 21.57 -4.52
CA ARG A 17 -32.28 20.81 -5.78
C ARG A 17 -31.13 21.19 -6.71
N GLU A 18 -30.75 22.46 -6.77
CA GLU A 18 -29.62 22.90 -7.59
C GLU A 18 -28.29 22.45 -6.99
N ARG A 19 -28.15 22.43 -5.65
CA ARG A 19 -26.95 21.86 -5.00
C ARG A 19 -26.80 20.37 -5.27
N GLU A 20 -27.92 19.63 -5.23
CA GLU A 20 -27.94 18.20 -5.54
C GLU A 20 -27.60 17.93 -7.01
N ALA A 21 -28.16 18.72 -7.94
CA ALA A 21 -27.87 18.63 -9.37
C ALA A 21 -26.44 19.05 -9.73
N ALA A 22 -25.91 20.08 -9.07
CA ALA A 22 -24.54 20.55 -9.26
C ALA A 22 -23.49 19.58 -8.68
N GLY A 23 -23.89 18.69 -7.77
CA GLY A 23 -23.04 17.62 -7.26
C GLY A 23 -21.91 18.11 -6.34
N HIS A 24 -22.10 19.22 -5.65
CA HIS A 24 -21.16 19.74 -4.66
C HIS A 24 -21.37 19.12 -3.28
N GLY A 25 -20.30 19.01 -2.48
CA GLY A 25 -20.37 18.46 -1.12
C GLY A 25 -20.28 16.93 -1.07
N THR A 26 -20.81 16.34 0.01
CA THR A 26 -20.78 14.88 0.20
C THR A 26 -21.93 14.21 -0.55
N ILE A 27 -21.61 13.57 -1.67
CA ILE A 27 -22.58 12.78 -2.43
C ILE A 27 -22.73 11.42 -1.77
N LYS A 28 -23.97 11.05 -1.43
CA LYS A 28 -24.31 9.74 -0.89
C LYS A 28 -25.11 8.96 -1.93
N ARG A 29 -24.73 7.72 -2.21
CA ARG A 29 -25.54 6.78 -3.01
C ARG A 29 -25.64 5.44 -2.30
N ARG A 30 -26.84 4.85 -2.33
CA ARG A 30 -27.08 3.48 -1.88
C ARG A 30 -26.83 2.52 -3.03
N PHE A 31 -26.00 1.52 -2.79
CA PHE A 31 -25.73 0.47 -3.77
C PHE A 31 -26.69 -0.70 -3.60
N GLY A 32 -27.19 -1.25 -4.71
CA GLY A 32 -28.07 -2.41 -4.67
C GLY A 32 -27.30 -3.72 -4.45
N ARG A 33 -28.04 -4.83 -4.39
CA ARG A 33 -27.47 -6.18 -4.34
C ARG A 33 -26.55 -6.47 -5.54
N ASP A 34 -26.88 -5.96 -6.71
CA ASP A 34 -26.11 -6.17 -7.94
C ASP A 34 -24.71 -5.54 -7.91
N SER A 35 -24.50 -4.57 -7.02
CA SER A 35 -23.20 -3.95 -6.81
C SER A 35 -22.31 -4.73 -5.84
N GLN A 36 -22.85 -5.73 -5.14
CA GLN A 36 -22.10 -6.51 -4.16
C GLN A 36 -21.65 -7.85 -4.75
N LEU A 37 -20.48 -8.32 -4.33
CA LEU A 37 -19.97 -9.62 -4.74
C LEU A 37 -20.86 -10.73 -4.17
N SER A 38 -21.31 -11.67 -4.99
CA SER A 38 -22.05 -12.83 -4.47
C SER A 38 -21.13 -13.76 -3.67
N PHE A 39 -21.70 -14.45 -2.69
CA PHE A 39 -20.94 -15.36 -1.85
C PHE A 39 -20.38 -16.55 -2.67
N GLY A 40 -19.17 -17.01 -2.34
CA GLY A 40 -18.47 -18.09 -3.06
C GLY A 40 -17.78 -17.65 -4.36
N VAL A 41 -17.64 -16.35 -4.60
CA VAL A 41 -16.90 -15.80 -5.74
C VAL A 41 -15.49 -15.41 -5.31
N CYS A 42 -14.51 -15.58 -6.19
CA CYS A 42 -13.13 -15.17 -5.95
C CYS A 42 -12.99 -13.64 -5.96
N CYS A 43 -12.36 -13.06 -4.93
CA CYS A 43 -12.16 -11.61 -4.83
C CYS A 43 -11.22 -11.04 -5.91
N LEU A 44 -10.39 -11.86 -6.56
CA LEU A 44 -9.44 -11.42 -7.58
C LEU A 44 -10.00 -11.50 -9.00
N CYS A 45 -10.58 -12.64 -9.37
CA CYS A 45 -11.07 -12.85 -10.73
C CYS A 45 -12.59 -12.67 -10.87
N LEU A 46 -13.30 -12.40 -9.77
CA LEU A 46 -14.76 -12.19 -9.72
C LEU A 46 -15.60 -13.34 -10.32
N ALA A 47 -14.98 -14.50 -10.55
CA ALA A 47 -15.63 -15.69 -11.06
C ALA A 47 -16.05 -16.61 -9.91
N SER A 48 -17.15 -17.34 -10.11
CA SER A 48 -17.63 -18.35 -9.16
C SER A 48 -16.55 -19.41 -8.92
N THR A 49 -16.42 -19.86 -7.67
CA THR A 49 -15.43 -20.88 -7.27
C THR A 49 -15.95 -22.31 -7.38
N ASN A 50 -17.15 -22.54 -7.90
CA ASN A 50 -17.81 -23.86 -7.96
C ASN A 50 -16.93 -24.96 -8.58
N SER A 51 -16.31 -24.70 -9.73
CA SER A 51 -15.46 -25.67 -10.44
C SER A 51 -13.97 -25.58 -10.07
N ARG A 52 -13.61 -24.75 -9.10
CA ARG A 52 -12.20 -24.48 -8.73
C ARG A 52 -11.94 -24.96 -7.32
N SER A 53 -10.66 -24.98 -6.92
CA SER A 53 -10.29 -25.19 -5.52
C SER A 53 -10.25 -23.83 -4.80
N PRO A 54 -11.30 -23.45 -4.03
CA PRO A 54 -11.29 -22.21 -3.29
C PRO A 54 -10.36 -22.31 -2.07
N LEU A 55 -9.62 -21.25 -1.84
CA LEU A 55 -8.84 -21.01 -0.64
C LEU A 55 -9.37 -19.77 0.06
N VAL A 56 -9.30 -19.76 1.38
CA VAL A 56 -9.70 -18.64 2.21
C VAL A 56 -8.51 -18.10 2.99
N SER A 57 -8.37 -16.78 3.03
CA SER A 57 -7.37 -16.12 3.87
C SER A 57 -7.79 -16.07 5.34
N PRO A 58 -6.87 -15.81 6.28
CA PRO A 58 -7.19 -15.68 7.71
C PRO A 58 -8.30 -14.67 7.99
N ASP A 59 -8.37 -13.61 7.18
CA ASP A 59 -9.36 -12.53 7.31
C ASP A 59 -10.71 -12.87 6.68
N GLY A 60 -10.82 -14.05 6.07
CA GLY A 60 -12.09 -14.57 5.55
C GLY A 60 -12.38 -14.19 4.10
N PHE A 61 -11.41 -13.74 3.32
CA PHE A 61 -11.58 -13.51 1.88
C PHE A 61 -11.44 -14.81 1.09
N VAL A 62 -12.29 -14.98 0.08
CA VAL A 62 -12.33 -16.18 -0.77
C VAL A 62 -11.56 -15.95 -2.07
N TYR A 63 -10.68 -16.88 -2.41
CA TYR A 63 -9.85 -16.84 -3.62
C TYR A 63 -9.87 -18.17 -4.37
N CYS A 64 -9.67 -18.15 -5.68
CA CYS A 64 -9.24 -19.34 -6.41
C CYS A 64 -7.77 -19.63 -6.09
N LYS A 65 -7.42 -20.91 -5.92
CA LYS A 65 -6.03 -21.34 -5.68
C LYS A 65 -5.03 -20.76 -6.68
N GLU A 66 -5.37 -20.76 -7.96
CA GLU A 66 -4.52 -20.21 -9.02
C GLU A 66 -4.29 -18.71 -8.86
N CYS A 67 -5.36 -17.92 -8.65
CA CYS A 67 -5.28 -16.47 -8.56
C CYS A 67 -4.46 -16.02 -7.34
N ILE A 68 -4.68 -16.62 -6.17
CA ILE A 68 -3.93 -16.24 -4.96
C ILE A 68 -2.47 -16.66 -5.06
N TYR A 69 -2.17 -17.82 -5.66
CA TYR A 69 -0.79 -18.24 -5.85
C TYR A 69 -0.06 -17.36 -6.87
N ALA A 70 -0.71 -16.99 -7.98
CA ALA A 70 -0.16 -16.06 -8.95
C ALA A 70 0.18 -14.70 -8.30
N ASN A 71 -0.72 -14.17 -7.47
CA ASN A 71 -0.46 -12.93 -6.73
C ASN A 71 0.69 -13.04 -5.74
N LEU A 72 0.73 -14.11 -4.93
CA LEU A 72 1.82 -14.31 -3.98
C LEU A 72 3.18 -14.50 -4.68
N LEU A 73 3.20 -15.15 -5.85
CA LEU A 73 4.41 -15.27 -6.66
C LEU A 73 4.83 -13.91 -7.25
N ALA A 74 3.89 -13.11 -7.74
CA ALA A 74 4.16 -11.76 -8.23
C ALA A 74 4.73 -10.87 -7.12
N GLN A 75 4.14 -10.89 -5.92
CA GLN A 75 4.64 -10.15 -4.76
C GLN A 75 6.06 -10.58 -4.37
N LYS A 76 6.36 -11.89 -4.39
CA LYS A 76 7.71 -12.37 -4.11
C LYS A 76 8.74 -11.88 -5.13
N ARG A 77 8.39 -11.84 -6.42
CA ARG A 77 9.26 -11.29 -7.47
C ARG A 77 9.51 -9.80 -7.22
N THR A 78 8.46 -9.02 -6.96
CA THR A 78 8.62 -7.59 -6.65
C THR A 78 9.46 -7.35 -5.39
N ILE A 79 9.33 -8.20 -4.36
CA ILE A 79 10.14 -8.11 -3.16
C ILE A 79 11.61 -8.41 -3.48
N GLN A 80 11.89 -9.42 -4.29
CA GLN A 80 13.25 -9.73 -4.75
C GLN A 80 13.84 -8.56 -5.54
N ASP A 81 13.10 -8.00 -6.49
CA ASP A 81 13.54 -6.85 -7.28
C ASP A 81 13.83 -5.64 -6.37
N ASN A 82 12.96 -5.36 -5.41
CA ASN A 82 13.15 -4.27 -4.45
C ASN A 82 14.37 -4.50 -3.54
N VAL A 83 14.60 -5.73 -3.07
CA VAL A 83 15.78 -6.09 -2.27
C VAL A 83 17.05 -5.91 -3.08
N THR A 84 17.11 -6.41 -4.32
CA THR A 84 18.30 -6.23 -5.18
C THR A 84 18.55 -4.75 -5.52
N ALA A 85 17.49 -3.97 -5.73
CA ALA A 85 17.61 -2.52 -5.94
C ALA A 85 18.14 -1.80 -4.70
N TYR A 86 17.70 -2.22 -3.50
CA TYR A 86 18.18 -1.69 -2.23
C TYR A 86 19.64 -2.04 -1.95
N GLU A 87 20.07 -3.27 -2.25
CA GLU A 87 21.47 -3.70 -2.13
C GLU A 87 22.38 -2.88 -3.06
N ARG A 88 21.98 -2.72 -4.34
CA ARG A 88 22.71 -1.85 -5.30
C ARG A 88 22.78 -0.40 -4.83
N PHE A 89 21.72 0.09 -4.20
CA PHE A 89 21.69 1.43 -3.65
C PHE A 89 22.69 1.58 -2.49
N ILE A 90 22.72 0.65 -1.53
CA ILE A 90 23.69 0.66 -0.43
C ILE A 90 25.12 0.63 -0.97
N GLU A 91 25.43 -0.27 -1.91
CA GLU A 91 26.76 -0.40 -2.50
C GLU A 91 27.19 0.90 -3.19
N SER A 92 26.28 1.56 -3.92
CA SER A 92 26.56 2.85 -4.55
C SER A 92 26.83 3.97 -3.52
N GLN A 93 26.18 3.92 -2.36
CA GLN A 93 26.40 4.87 -1.28
C GLN A 93 27.73 4.62 -0.56
N GLU A 94 28.10 3.36 -0.37
CA GLU A 94 29.40 2.97 0.21
C GLU A 94 30.56 3.37 -0.70
N ARG A 95 30.47 3.12 -2.00
CA ARG A 95 31.46 3.58 -2.99
C ARG A 95 31.63 5.09 -2.98
N LYS A 96 30.52 5.85 -2.99
CA LYS A 96 30.56 7.32 -2.89
C LYS A 96 31.19 7.82 -1.58
N LYS A 97 30.99 7.10 -0.46
CA LYS A 97 31.64 7.43 0.81
C LYS A 97 33.14 7.15 0.77
N GLN A 98 33.55 6.01 0.22
CA GLN A 98 34.96 5.64 0.03
C GLN A 98 35.70 6.62 -0.90
N ASP A 99 35.08 7.00 -2.03
CA ASP A 99 35.66 7.97 -2.95
C ASP A 99 35.84 9.33 -2.27
N LYS A 100 34.87 9.76 -1.45
CA LYS A 100 34.97 11.00 -0.66
C LYS A 100 36.10 10.92 0.38
N THR A 101 36.23 9.80 1.11
CA THR A 101 37.32 9.65 2.10
C THR A 101 38.69 9.66 1.41
N LEU A 102 38.84 8.94 0.30
CA LEU A 102 40.08 8.94 -0.49
C LEU A 102 40.40 10.32 -1.07
N GLN A 103 39.39 11.09 -1.50
CA GLN A 103 39.58 12.47 -1.95
C GLN A 103 40.07 13.36 -0.79
N THR A 104 39.44 13.28 0.38
CA THR A 104 39.88 14.07 1.55
C THR A 104 41.29 13.66 2.01
N GLU A 105 41.63 12.37 1.98
CA GLU A 105 42.99 11.89 2.29
C GLU A 105 44.01 12.40 1.27
N ARG A 106 43.68 12.39 -0.03
CA ARG A 106 44.53 12.96 -1.08
C ARG A 106 44.73 14.46 -0.92
N GLU A 107 43.66 15.21 -0.64
CA GLU A 107 43.71 16.65 -0.42
C GLU A 107 44.55 17.01 0.81
N THR A 108 44.39 16.29 1.91
CA THR A 108 45.18 16.49 3.13
C THR A 108 46.65 16.14 2.92
N LEU A 109 46.96 15.03 2.26
CA LEU A 109 48.34 14.67 1.89
C LEU A 109 48.96 15.69 0.93
N GLN A 110 48.21 16.16 -0.08
CA GLN A 110 48.68 17.18 -1.01
C GLN A 110 48.95 18.52 -0.30
N MET A 111 48.10 18.90 0.65
CA MET A 111 48.32 20.08 1.49
C MET A 111 49.56 19.92 2.36
N ALA A 112 49.77 18.75 2.97
CA ALA A 112 50.96 18.45 3.77
C ALA A 112 52.25 18.43 2.92
N MET A 113 52.22 17.84 1.71
CA MET A 113 53.35 17.86 0.78
C MET A 113 53.69 19.27 0.31
N GLY A 114 52.69 20.08 -0.03
CA GLY A 114 52.91 21.49 -0.40
C GLY A 114 53.47 22.35 0.75
N MET A 115 53.20 21.99 2.00
CA MET A 115 53.86 22.62 3.17
C MET A 115 55.29 22.11 3.37
N ALA A 116 55.56 20.82 3.15
CA ALA A 116 56.88 20.22 3.30
C ALA A 116 57.89 20.66 2.21
N GLU A 117 57.45 20.78 0.95
CA GLU A 117 58.27 21.32 -0.15
C GLU A 117 58.68 22.79 0.11
N GLY A 118 57.92 23.53 0.92
CA GLY A 118 58.27 24.88 1.37
C GLY A 118 59.39 24.96 2.43
N VAL A 119 59.79 23.83 3.03
CA VAL A 119 60.77 23.79 4.13
C VAL A 119 62.09 23.12 3.73
N GLY A 120 62.13 22.40 2.59
CA GLY A 120 63.26 21.56 2.19
C GLY A 120 64.24 22.11 1.14
N ALA A 121 63.99 23.27 0.51
CA ALA A 121 64.89 23.83 -0.50
C ALA A 121 65.60 25.09 0.01
N GLY A 122 66.87 24.94 0.38
CA GLY A 122 67.79 26.06 0.68
C GLY A 122 68.16 26.89 -0.55
N GLN A 123 67.18 27.39 -1.30
CA GLN A 123 67.35 28.36 -2.37
C GLN A 123 66.44 29.57 -2.08
N LYS A 124 67.01 30.78 -2.20
CA LYS A 124 66.34 32.05 -1.90
C LYS A 124 64.99 32.12 -2.66
N PRO A 125 63.87 32.47 -2.00
CA PRO A 125 62.57 32.45 -2.66
C PRO A 125 62.46 33.57 -3.69
N ASP A 126 61.99 33.23 -4.89
CA ASP A 126 61.62 34.20 -5.92
C ASP A 126 60.55 35.15 -5.38
N LYS A 127 60.74 36.46 -5.58
CA LYS A 127 59.82 37.52 -5.10
C LYS A 127 58.37 37.32 -5.56
N ALA A 128 58.14 36.62 -6.66
CA ALA A 128 56.81 36.29 -7.19
C ALA A 128 56.03 35.30 -6.30
N LEU A 129 56.71 34.31 -5.71
CA LEU A 129 56.07 33.27 -4.89
C LEU A 129 55.67 33.82 -3.51
N LEU A 130 56.51 34.71 -2.96
CA LEU A 130 56.25 35.48 -1.73
C LEU A 130 55.08 36.48 -1.91
N ALA A 131 54.94 37.07 -3.10
CA ALA A 131 53.81 37.95 -3.41
C ALA A 131 52.49 37.16 -3.51
N MET A 132 52.51 35.97 -4.13
CA MET A 132 51.33 35.09 -4.22
C MET A 132 50.88 34.54 -2.85
N GLN A 133 51.80 34.20 -1.95
CA GLN A 133 51.47 33.77 -0.59
C GLN A 133 50.82 34.90 0.23
N LYS A 134 51.38 36.12 0.17
CA LYS A 134 50.80 37.31 0.83
C LYS A 134 49.45 37.74 0.24
N LEU A 135 49.18 37.44 -1.02
CA LEU A 135 47.86 37.64 -1.65
C LEU A 135 46.85 36.60 -1.18
N LYS A 136 47.26 35.32 -1.02
CA LYS A 136 46.40 34.26 -0.48
C LYS A 136 46.04 34.45 0.99
N GLU A 137 46.97 34.94 1.82
CA GLU A 137 46.67 35.29 3.23
C GLU A 137 45.71 36.48 3.37
N LYS A 138 45.62 37.35 2.36
CA LYS A 138 44.70 38.50 2.35
C LYS A 138 43.31 38.17 1.82
N VAL A 139 43.10 36.97 1.27
CA VAL A 139 41.79 36.50 0.82
C VAL A 139 41.22 35.62 1.93
N ASP A 140 40.36 36.21 2.76
CA ASP A 140 39.67 35.51 3.83
C ASP A 140 38.76 34.42 3.25
N ARG A 141 39.25 33.17 3.22
CA ARG A 141 38.51 32.00 2.71
C ARG A 141 37.15 31.82 3.42
N ALA A 142 37.07 32.21 4.69
CA ALA A 142 35.83 32.25 5.46
C ALA A 142 34.73 33.13 4.81
N THR A 143 35.10 34.27 4.21
CA THR A 143 34.13 35.19 3.58
C THR A 143 33.59 34.66 2.24
N ASP A 144 34.37 33.87 1.51
CA ASP A 144 33.93 33.30 0.24
C ASP A 144 33.07 32.05 0.43
N ASP A 145 33.32 31.25 1.47
CA ASP A 145 32.45 30.13 1.85
C ASP A 145 31.06 30.63 2.31
N GLU A 146 31.00 31.71 3.09
CA GLU A 146 29.74 32.36 3.50
C GLU A 146 28.94 32.91 2.29
N LYS A 147 29.62 33.55 1.33
CA LYS A 147 28.97 34.00 0.07
C LYS A 147 28.43 32.83 -0.74
N ARG A 148 29.14 31.69 -0.76
CA ARG A 148 28.73 30.49 -1.49
C ARG A 148 27.52 29.83 -0.82
N GLU A 149 27.43 29.83 0.51
CA GLU A 149 26.23 29.38 1.24
C GLU A 149 25.03 30.32 1.05
N ALA A 150 25.25 31.64 1.02
CA ALA A 150 24.21 32.60 0.70
C ALA A 150 23.67 32.38 -0.72
N MET A 151 24.56 32.15 -1.70
CA MET A 151 24.17 31.80 -3.07
C MET A 151 23.43 30.46 -3.15
N LYS A 152 23.79 29.45 -2.34
CA LYS A 152 23.03 28.18 -2.29
C LYS A 152 21.58 28.37 -1.85
N LYS A 153 21.30 29.33 -0.97
CA LYS A 153 19.93 29.62 -0.50
C LYS A 153 19.09 30.37 -1.53
N THR A 154 19.71 31.26 -2.32
CA THR A 154 19.00 32.14 -3.27
C THR A 154 18.94 31.59 -4.68
N SER A 155 19.91 30.78 -5.08
CA SER A 155 20.22 30.48 -6.48
C SER A 155 20.01 29.01 -6.81
N PHE A 156 18.79 28.49 -6.58
CA PHE A 156 18.39 27.10 -6.86
C PHE A 156 18.68 26.64 -8.31
N TRP A 157 18.70 27.56 -9.27
CA TRP A 157 18.86 27.30 -10.70
C TRP A 157 20.32 27.08 -11.14
N ILE A 158 21.30 27.30 -10.25
CA ILE A 158 22.72 27.02 -10.49
C ILE A 158 22.99 25.56 -10.08
N PRO A 159 23.59 24.70 -10.93
CA PRO A 159 23.76 23.27 -10.65
C PRO A 159 24.43 22.93 -9.30
N ASP A 160 25.42 23.72 -8.88
CA ASP A 160 26.13 23.58 -7.60
C ASP A 160 25.27 23.97 -6.37
N CYS A 161 24.18 24.69 -6.60
CA CYS A 161 23.29 25.25 -5.57
C CYS A 161 21.90 24.61 -5.56
N ALA A 162 21.64 23.67 -6.47
CA ALA A 162 20.40 22.91 -6.46
C ALA A 162 20.35 22.02 -5.20
N PRO A 163 19.25 22.03 -4.43
CA PRO A 163 19.06 21.16 -3.28
C PRO A 163 19.03 19.72 -3.79
N THR A 164 20.11 19.00 -3.53
CA THR A 164 20.21 17.59 -3.82
C THR A 164 19.40 16.86 -2.77
N GLN A 165 18.20 16.40 -3.13
CA GLN A 165 17.45 15.51 -2.27
C GLN A 165 18.22 14.19 -2.18
N GLU A 166 18.75 13.90 -1.00
CA GLU A 166 19.33 12.58 -0.73
C GLU A 166 18.20 11.55 -0.88
N ASN A 167 18.28 10.74 -1.94
CA ASN A 167 17.36 9.63 -2.16
C ASN A 167 17.59 8.61 -1.05
N LYS A 168 16.91 8.73 0.08
CA LYS A 168 16.91 7.71 1.13
C LYS A 168 15.97 6.60 0.66
N LEU A 169 16.55 5.53 0.11
CA LEU A 169 15.78 4.31 -0.10
C LEU A 169 15.66 3.61 1.25
N ASP A 170 14.43 3.42 1.70
CA ASP A 170 14.12 2.66 2.91
C ASP A 170 14.33 1.16 2.66
N LYS A 171 14.58 0.42 3.74
CA LYS A 171 14.73 -1.02 3.67
C LYS A 171 13.41 -1.65 3.18
N PRO A 172 13.42 -2.43 2.09
CA PRO A 172 12.20 -3.00 1.54
C PRO A 172 11.61 -4.07 2.47
N ASP A 173 10.28 -4.10 2.58
CA ASP A 173 9.55 -5.12 3.31
C ASP A 173 9.67 -6.48 2.60
N THR A 174 9.91 -7.53 3.38
CA THR A 174 10.11 -8.90 2.89
C THR A 174 8.83 -9.74 2.97
N MET A 175 7.78 -9.23 3.61
CA MET A 175 6.55 -9.99 3.83
C MET A 175 5.57 -9.86 2.68
N THR A 176 5.03 -10.99 2.22
CA THR A 176 3.88 -11.03 1.32
C THR A 176 2.60 -10.65 2.06
N ARG A 177 1.64 -10.06 1.35
CA ARG A 177 0.42 -9.48 1.92
C ARG A 177 -0.84 -9.98 1.22
N ASP A 178 -1.95 -9.99 1.94
CA ASP A 178 -3.27 -10.24 1.40
C ASP A 178 -3.62 -9.16 0.37
N PRO A 179 -4.17 -9.51 -0.81
CA PRO A 179 -4.51 -8.51 -1.82
C PRO A 179 -5.70 -7.63 -1.43
N MET A 180 -6.53 -8.04 -0.46
CA MET A 180 -7.70 -7.26 0.00
C MET A 180 -7.47 -6.58 1.35
N SER A 181 -6.90 -7.26 2.36
CA SER A 181 -6.67 -6.67 3.69
C SER A 181 -5.31 -5.99 3.84
N LEU A 182 -4.35 -6.25 2.95
CA LEU A 182 -2.96 -5.78 3.05
C LEU A 182 -2.21 -6.28 4.30
N GLU A 183 -2.80 -7.21 5.05
CA GLU A 183 -2.19 -7.86 6.19
C GLU A 183 -1.13 -8.88 5.74
N PRO A 184 -0.06 -9.08 6.53
CA PRO A 184 1.02 -10.00 6.17
C PRO A 184 0.52 -11.45 6.21
N MET A 185 0.67 -12.17 5.09
CA MET A 185 0.30 -13.58 4.99
C MET A 185 1.37 -14.43 4.30
N LYS A 186 1.30 -15.73 4.56
CA LYS A 186 2.11 -16.77 3.94
C LYS A 186 1.17 -17.85 3.42
N LEU A 187 1.66 -18.64 2.48
CA LEU A 187 0.89 -19.69 1.81
C LEU A 187 0.30 -20.73 2.78
N LYS A 188 0.95 -20.97 3.94
CA LYS A 188 0.47 -21.87 5.01
C LYS A 188 -0.77 -21.37 5.73
N HIS A 189 -1.05 -20.07 5.67
CA HIS A 189 -2.20 -19.47 6.34
C HIS A 189 -3.47 -19.55 5.50
N LEU A 190 -3.36 -19.92 4.21
CA LEU A 190 -4.51 -20.17 3.35
C LEU A 190 -5.16 -21.51 3.71
N MET A 191 -6.48 -21.48 3.85
CA MET A 191 -7.27 -22.64 4.25
C MET A 191 -8.12 -23.13 3.06
N PRO A 192 -8.08 -24.44 2.74
CA PRO A 192 -8.96 -24.99 1.71
C PRO A 192 -10.41 -25.02 2.20
N VAL A 193 -11.34 -24.69 1.30
CA VAL A 193 -12.78 -24.66 1.61
C VAL A 193 -13.55 -25.62 0.71
N LYS A 194 -14.58 -26.23 1.28
CA LYS A 194 -15.60 -27.00 0.57
C LYS A 194 -16.92 -26.23 0.67
N PHE A 195 -17.40 -25.76 -0.48
CA PHE A 195 -18.70 -25.13 -0.58
C PHE A 195 -19.71 -26.14 -1.10
N ASP A 196 -20.86 -26.20 -0.44
CA ASP A 196 -22.02 -26.91 -0.96
C ASP A 196 -22.78 -25.96 -1.89
N TRP A 197 -22.97 -26.35 -3.14
CA TRP A 197 -23.62 -25.50 -4.15
C TRP A 197 -25.02 -26.02 -4.46
N ASN A 198 -25.98 -25.10 -4.55
CA ASN A 198 -27.28 -25.38 -5.13
C ASN A 198 -27.28 -25.01 -6.62
N THR A 199 -27.35 -26.02 -7.48
CA THR A 199 -27.44 -25.84 -8.94
C THR A 199 -28.89 -25.62 -9.40
N SER A 200 -29.88 -25.93 -8.56
CA SER A 200 -31.31 -25.89 -8.91
C SER A 200 -31.98 -24.52 -8.66
N ALA A 201 -31.20 -23.45 -8.48
CA ALA A 201 -31.75 -22.12 -8.23
C ALA A 201 -32.47 -21.56 -9.48
N PRO A 202 -33.62 -20.87 -9.32
CA PRO A 202 -34.43 -20.36 -10.43
C PRO A 202 -33.71 -19.32 -11.30
N ASP A 203 -32.70 -18.65 -10.75
CA ASP A 203 -31.93 -17.61 -11.43
C ASP A 203 -30.81 -18.16 -12.35
N GLY A 204 -30.66 -19.49 -12.44
CA GLY A 204 -29.60 -20.16 -13.22
C GLY A 204 -28.17 -19.95 -12.69
N LYS A 205 -27.99 -19.18 -11.61
CA LYS A 205 -26.69 -18.94 -10.96
C LYS A 205 -26.54 -19.85 -9.74
N PRO A 206 -25.43 -20.60 -9.61
CA PRO A 206 -25.23 -21.47 -8.47
C PRO A 206 -25.04 -20.64 -7.20
N LYS A 207 -25.79 -20.98 -6.15
CA LYS A 207 -25.73 -20.31 -4.84
C LYS A 207 -25.10 -21.24 -3.81
N VAL A 208 -24.31 -20.70 -2.90
CA VAL A 208 -23.68 -21.48 -1.83
C VAL A 208 -24.68 -21.72 -0.70
N LEU A 209 -24.69 -22.94 -0.19
CA LEU A 209 -25.50 -23.39 0.94
C LEU A 209 -24.67 -23.51 2.21
N CYS A 210 -25.36 -23.38 3.35
CA CYS A 210 -24.83 -23.78 4.64
C CYS A 210 -24.77 -25.32 4.74
N ALA A 211 -23.64 -25.87 5.19
CA ALA A 211 -23.46 -27.32 5.30
C ALA A 211 -24.43 -28.00 6.29
N VAL A 212 -24.96 -27.27 7.28
CA VAL A 212 -25.87 -27.81 8.30
C VAL A 212 -27.34 -27.60 7.90
N THR A 213 -27.73 -26.35 7.66
CA THR A 213 -29.13 -26.00 7.43
C THR A 213 -29.56 -26.08 5.98
N LYS A 214 -28.62 -26.25 5.04
CA LYS A 214 -28.84 -26.19 3.58
C LYS A 214 -29.56 -24.92 3.11
N LYS A 215 -29.53 -23.86 3.93
CA LYS A 215 -30.06 -22.54 3.58
C LYS A 215 -29.05 -21.78 2.71
N GLU A 216 -29.56 -21.01 1.75
CA GLU A 216 -28.73 -20.19 0.87
C GLU A 216 -28.02 -19.06 1.65
N ILE A 217 -26.70 -18.96 1.46
CA ILE A 217 -25.87 -17.91 2.04
C ILE A 217 -25.88 -16.72 1.08
N SER A 218 -26.88 -15.85 1.23
CA SER A 218 -26.95 -14.58 0.50
C SER A 218 -26.45 -13.42 1.37
N HIS A 219 -27.29 -13.01 2.34
CA HIS A 219 -27.00 -11.86 3.22
C HIS A 219 -26.58 -12.24 4.64
N HIS A 220 -26.37 -13.53 4.88
CA HIS A 220 -26.08 -14.01 6.21
C HIS A 220 -24.57 -14.11 6.40
N HIS A 221 -24.09 -13.72 7.58
CA HIS A 221 -22.70 -13.92 7.96
C HIS A 221 -22.40 -15.43 8.00
N ALA A 222 -21.37 -15.83 7.27
CA ALA A 222 -20.91 -17.21 7.21
C ALA A 222 -19.54 -17.35 7.89
N VAL A 223 -19.25 -18.56 8.31
CA VAL A 223 -18.07 -18.91 9.10
C VAL A 223 -17.51 -20.20 8.54
N LEU A 224 -16.20 -20.22 8.34
CA LEU A 224 -15.42 -21.37 7.95
C LEU A 224 -14.87 -22.06 9.20
N LEU A 225 -14.99 -23.38 9.23
CA LEU A 225 -14.31 -24.23 10.20
C LEU A 225 -13.03 -24.80 9.59
N ARG A 226 -11.86 -24.38 10.09
CA ARG A 226 -10.55 -24.74 9.53
C ARG A 226 -10.30 -26.26 9.37
N PRO A 227 -10.52 -27.13 10.38
CA PRO A 227 -10.16 -28.54 10.26
C PRO A 227 -11.08 -29.32 9.32
N SER A 228 -12.35 -28.92 9.19
CA SER A 228 -13.31 -29.59 8.33
C SER A 228 -13.41 -28.96 6.94
N GLY A 229 -12.99 -27.70 6.79
CA GLY A 229 -13.14 -26.92 5.57
C GLY A 229 -14.58 -26.57 5.23
N GLN A 230 -15.53 -26.79 6.16
CA GLN A 230 -16.95 -26.61 5.94
C GLN A 230 -17.42 -25.19 6.29
N VAL A 231 -18.39 -24.69 5.53
CA VAL A 231 -18.96 -23.35 5.72
C VAL A 231 -20.34 -23.42 6.34
N ILE A 232 -20.53 -22.66 7.41
CA ILE A 232 -21.72 -22.66 8.25
C ILE A 232 -22.17 -21.23 8.48
N LEU A 233 -23.47 -21.02 8.71
CA LEU A 233 -24.02 -19.73 9.14
C LEU A 233 -23.56 -19.36 10.56
N ALA A 234 -23.38 -18.07 10.82
CA ALA A 234 -23.01 -17.56 12.13
C ALA A 234 -24.07 -17.86 13.22
N THR A 235 -25.34 -18.05 12.84
CA THR A 235 -26.40 -18.50 13.76
C THR A 235 -26.15 -19.92 14.24
N CYS A 236 -25.96 -20.85 13.31
CA CYS A 236 -25.66 -22.25 13.62
C CYS A 236 -24.33 -22.42 14.38
N LEU A 237 -23.37 -21.52 14.19
CA LEU A 237 -22.15 -21.49 14.99
C LEU A 237 -22.47 -21.30 16.48
N LYS A 238 -23.34 -20.33 16.80
CA LYS A 238 -23.69 -20.00 18.18
C LYS A 238 -24.44 -21.13 18.87
N ASP A 239 -25.38 -21.74 18.16
CA ASP A 239 -26.29 -22.74 18.75
C ASP A 239 -25.63 -24.12 18.88
N MET A 240 -24.84 -24.55 17.88
CA MET A 240 -24.34 -25.93 17.80
C MET A 240 -22.85 -26.06 18.08
N VAL A 241 -22.04 -25.10 17.62
CA VAL A 241 -20.57 -25.24 17.61
C VAL A 241 -19.94 -24.66 18.88
N LEU A 242 -20.35 -23.48 19.34
CA LEU A 242 -19.78 -22.87 20.54
C LEU A 242 -19.97 -23.71 21.83
N PRO A 243 -21.11 -24.38 22.06
CA PRO A 243 -21.29 -25.18 23.29
C PRO A 243 -20.43 -26.45 23.31
N THR A 244 -20.29 -27.12 22.16
CA THR A 244 -19.63 -28.43 22.05
C THR A 244 -18.20 -28.36 21.53
N MET A 245 -17.79 -27.20 21.00
CA MET A 245 -16.52 -26.96 20.31
C MET A 245 -16.15 -28.07 19.31
N THR A 246 -17.15 -28.57 18.60
CA THR A 246 -17.01 -29.71 17.68
C THR A 246 -17.74 -29.41 16.38
N CYS A 247 -17.16 -29.82 15.25
CA CYS A 247 -17.79 -29.69 13.94
C CYS A 247 -19.05 -30.56 13.86
N PRO A 248 -20.24 -30.01 13.52
CA PRO A 248 -21.50 -30.76 13.49
C PRO A 248 -21.58 -31.78 12.34
N VAL A 249 -20.80 -31.58 11.27
CA VAL A 249 -20.80 -32.45 10.08
C VAL A 249 -19.74 -33.56 10.16
N THR A 250 -18.58 -33.26 10.74
CA THR A 250 -17.40 -34.15 10.71
C THR A 250 -16.99 -34.69 12.08
N GLY A 251 -17.55 -34.16 13.17
CA GLY A 251 -17.18 -34.57 14.53
C GLY A 251 -15.78 -34.13 14.99
N LEU A 252 -15.05 -33.34 14.18
CA LEU A 252 -13.71 -32.88 14.52
C LEU A 252 -13.75 -31.80 15.61
N LYS A 253 -12.86 -31.93 16.60
CA LYS A 253 -12.71 -30.94 17.69
C LYS A 253 -12.15 -29.62 17.15
N LEU A 254 -12.68 -28.51 17.64
CA LEU A 254 -12.35 -27.15 17.23
C LEU A 254 -11.72 -26.36 18.36
N ARG A 255 -10.84 -25.41 17.99
CA ARG A 255 -10.40 -24.33 18.89
C ARG A 255 -10.97 -23.01 18.41
N LYS A 256 -10.99 -22.01 19.28
CA LYS A 256 -11.42 -20.64 18.95
C LYS A 256 -10.70 -20.07 17.72
N LYS A 257 -9.41 -20.36 17.55
CA LYS A 257 -8.60 -19.93 16.40
C LYS A 257 -9.00 -20.56 15.07
N ASP A 258 -9.67 -21.71 15.12
CA ASP A 258 -10.05 -22.50 13.94
C ASP A 258 -11.40 -22.07 13.36
N ILE A 259 -12.06 -21.11 14.01
CA ILE A 259 -13.29 -20.47 13.57
C ILE A 259 -12.90 -19.18 12.84
N VAL A 260 -13.17 -19.12 11.53
CA VAL A 260 -12.80 -17.98 10.68
C VAL A 260 -14.07 -17.37 10.13
N HIS A 261 -14.32 -16.10 10.45
CA HIS A 261 -15.46 -15.36 9.91
C HIS A 261 -15.19 -15.03 8.45
N LEU A 262 -16.08 -15.43 7.56
CA LEU A 262 -15.97 -15.12 6.14
C LEU A 262 -16.48 -13.70 5.89
N GLN A 263 -15.72 -12.95 5.10
CA GLN A 263 -16.10 -11.61 4.75
C GLN A 263 -17.27 -11.65 3.77
N ALA A 264 -18.33 -10.91 4.09
CA ALA A 264 -19.44 -10.75 3.17
C ALA A 264 -19.02 -9.87 1.99
N GLY A 265 -19.54 -10.17 0.80
CA GLY A 265 -19.23 -9.42 -0.41
C GLY A 265 -19.54 -7.93 -0.25
N GLY A 266 -18.56 -7.10 -0.61
CA GLY A 266 -18.65 -5.65 -0.60
C GLY A 266 -17.83 -5.05 -1.73
N THR A 267 -18.06 -3.77 -2.01
CA THR A 267 -17.20 -2.97 -2.87
C THR A 267 -16.24 -2.17 -2.00
N GLY A 268 -15.20 -1.58 -2.59
CA GLY A 268 -14.31 -0.65 -1.87
C GLY A 268 -15.01 0.57 -1.26
N PHE A 269 -16.29 0.80 -1.59
CA PHE A 269 -17.07 1.94 -1.10
C PHE A 269 -18.29 1.56 -0.26
N SER A 270 -18.75 0.30 -0.30
CA SER A 270 -19.93 -0.17 0.43
C SER A 270 -19.78 -1.63 0.87
N ALA A 271 -20.06 -1.93 2.13
CA ALA A 271 -20.06 -3.29 2.64
C ALA A 271 -21.49 -3.78 2.91
N HIS A 272 -21.59 -5.05 3.29
CA HIS A 272 -22.83 -5.78 3.50
C HIS A 272 -23.83 -5.09 4.45
N SER A 273 -23.35 -4.35 5.47
CA SER A 273 -24.17 -3.56 6.40
C SER A 273 -24.09 -2.04 6.14
N THR A 274 -23.07 -1.57 5.42
CA THR A 274 -22.84 -0.17 5.08
C THR A 274 -23.04 0.04 3.58
N VAL A 275 -24.31 0.04 3.20
CA VAL A 275 -24.74 0.08 1.79
C VAL A 275 -24.60 1.47 1.15
N GLU A 276 -24.39 2.50 1.96
CA GLU A 276 -24.20 3.88 1.53
C GLU A 276 -22.73 4.20 1.26
N ALA A 277 -22.41 4.50 0.00
CA ALA A 277 -21.13 5.08 -0.37
C ALA A 277 -21.17 6.60 -0.28
N LYS A 278 -20.08 7.18 0.24
CA LYS A 278 -19.90 8.62 0.37
C LYS A 278 -18.71 9.05 -0.47
N LYS A 279 -18.92 10.01 -1.37
CA LYS A 279 -17.84 10.68 -2.10
C LYS A 279 -17.82 12.15 -1.72
N TYR A 280 -16.70 12.60 -1.16
CA TYR A 280 -16.49 14.03 -0.94
C TYR A 280 -16.10 14.70 -2.26
N ARG A 281 -16.79 15.79 -2.59
CA ARG A 281 -16.36 16.75 -3.60
C ARG A 281 -16.15 18.10 -2.93
N PRO A 282 -15.06 18.81 -3.26
CA PRO A 282 -14.84 20.15 -2.73
C PRO A 282 -16.04 21.03 -3.07
N THR A 283 -16.54 21.73 -2.06
CA THR A 283 -17.60 22.72 -2.22
C THR A 283 -16.98 23.99 -2.82
N MET A 284 -17.69 24.62 -3.76
CA MET A 284 -17.36 26.00 -4.14
C MET A 284 -17.83 26.90 -3.01
N THR A 285 -16.93 27.21 -2.07
CA THR A 285 -17.03 28.37 -1.19
C THR A 285 -16.37 29.55 -1.88
#